data_AF-A0A662DF26-F1
#
_entry.id   AF-A0A662DF26-F1
#
_cell.length_a   1.000
_cell.length_b   1.000
_cell.length_c   1.000
_cell.angle_alpha   90.00
_cell.angle_beta   90.00
_cell.angle_gamma   90.00
#
_symmetry.space_group_name_H-M   'P 1'
#
loop_
_entity.id
_entity.type
_entity.pdbx_description
1 polymer ?
#
loop_
_entity_poly.entity_id
_entity_poly.type
_entity_poly.pdbx_seq_one_letter_code
_entity_poly.pdbx_strand_id
1 'polypeptide(L)'
;MHASTMGMDFKTDSDKIAAATRNTLKRADEKKIKQIAFPALGCGVGGFPVSEAAKIMLQEIKNYLKHNPSSQIKEIIFVMYTQKDFKDFSAVVES
;
A
#
# COMPACT_ATOMS: atom_id res chain seq x y z
N MET A 1 11.32 -2.80 -3.68
CA MET A 1 11.19 -1.39 -4.13
C MET A 1 11.24 -0.51 -2.91
N HIS A 2 11.85 0.67 -2.97
CA HIS A 2 11.78 1.64 -1.86
C HIS A 2 10.56 2.54 -2.06
N ALA A 3 9.70 2.66 -1.05
CA ALA A 3 8.48 3.44 -1.09
C ALA A 3 8.45 4.39 0.12
N SER A 4 8.87 5.63 -0.09
CA SER A 4 8.90 6.64 0.98
C SER A 4 7.50 7.12 1.30
N THR A 5 7.08 7.00 2.56
CA THR A 5 5.80 7.50 3.07
C THR A 5 5.97 8.70 4.00
N MET A 6 7.20 9.22 4.14
CA MET A 6 7.52 10.36 4.99
C MET A 6 8.20 11.47 4.18
N GLY A 7 7.90 12.71 4.55
CA GLY A 7 8.63 13.89 4.09
C GLY A 7 9.93 14.10 4.86
N MET A 8 10.69 15.14 4.49
CA MET A 8 11.88 15.57 5.23
C MET A 8 11.56 16.09 6.64
N ASP A 9 10.29 16.38 6.90
CA ASP A 9 9.72 16.73 8.19
C ASP A 9 9.40 15.51 9.08
N PHE A 10 9.73 14.29 8.61
CA PHE A 10 9.42 13.02 9.25
C PHE A 10 7.92 12.77 9.49
N LYS A 11 7.05 13.51 8.78
CA LYS A 11 5.60 13.32 8.87
C LYS A 11 5.10 12.47 7.71
N THR A 12 4.08 11.69 8.02
CA THR A 12 3.28 10.93 7.06
C THR A 12 1.86 11.49 7.01
N ASP A 13 1.16 11.23 5.91
CA ASP A 13 -0.25 11.56 5.73
C ASP A 13 -0.87 10.64 4.66
N SER A 14 -2.18 10.79 4.45
CA SER A 14 -2.94 10.00 3.48
C SER A 14 -2.38 10.13 2.07
N ASP A 15 -1.96 11.34 1.67
CA ASP A 15 -1.51 11.62 0.30
C ASP A 15 -0.17 10.93 0.02
N LYS A 16 0.74 10.95 1.00
CA LYS A 16 2.02 10.23 0.93
C LYS A 16 1.81 8.73 0.85
N ILE A 17 0.91 8.16 1.64
CA ILE A 17 0.58 6.71 1.59
C ILE A 17 -0.02 6.34 0.24
N ALA A 18 -0.95 7.15 -0.26
CA ALA A 18 -1.59 6.93 -1.55
C ALA A 18 -0.58 7.01 -2.71
N ALA A 19 0.26 8.05 -2.71
CA ALA A 19 1.31 8.22 -3.70
C ALA A 19 2.35 7.10 -3.66
N ALA A 20 2.79 6.67 -2.47
CA ALA A 20 3.73 5.56 -2.30
C ALA A 20 3.15 4.25 -2.86
N THR A 21 1.87 3.98 -2.60
CA THR A 21 1.16 2.80 -3.10
C THR A 21 1.09 2.81 -4.62
N ARG A 22 0.56 3.88 -5.24
CA ARG A 22 0.47 4.02 -6.70
C ARG A 22 1.82 3.92 -7.39
N ASN A 23 2.82 4.63 -6.88
CA ASN A 23 4.16 4.63 -7.48
C ASN A 23 4.81 3.26 -7.41
N THR A 24 4.58 2.50 -6.34
CA THR A 24 5.06 1.12 -6.23
C THR A 24 4.44 0.23 -7.31
N LEU A 25 3.12 0.34 -7.54
CA LEU A 25 2.42 -0.42 -8.59
C LEU A 25 2.94 -0.05 -9.99
N LYS A 26 3.09 1.25 -10.27
CA LYS A 26 3.67 1.74 -11.53
C LYS A 26 5.07 1.17 -11.77
N ARG A 27 5.94 1.19 -10.76
CA ARG A 27 7.30 0.67 -10.86
C ARG A 27 7.34 -0.84 -11.02
N ALA A 28 6.39 -1.55 -10.42
CA ALA A 28 6.25 -2.99 -10.61
C ALA A 28 5.89 -3.33 -12.06
N ASP A 29 4.92 -2.62 -12.66
CA ASP A 29 4.56 -2.83 -14.06
C ASP A 29 5.70 -2.47 -15.03
N GLU A 30 6.39 -1.35 -14.82
CA GLU A 30 7.59 -0.97 -15.59
C GLU A 30 8.66 -2.08 -15.59
N LYS A 31 8.74 -2.84 -14.49
CA LYS A 31 9.67 -3.96 -14.30
C LYS A 31 9.07 -5.33 -14.61
N LYS A 32 7.82 -5.39 -15.09
CA LYS A 32 7.06 -6.62 -15.36
C LYS A 32 6.98 -7.57 -14.15
N ILE A 33 6.96 -7.00 -12.94
CA ILE A 33 6.81 -7.74 -11.68
C ILE A 33 5.36 -8.21 -11.55
N LYS A 34 5.18 -9.49 -11.21
CA LYS A 34 3.85 -10.12 -11.09
C LYS A 34 3.32 -10.17 -9.65
N GLN A 35 4.19 -10.05 -8.66
CA GLN A 35 3.83 -10.19 -7.25
C GLN A 35 4.47 -9.08 -6.42
N ILE A 36 3.70 -8.49 -5.51
CA ILE A 36 4.18 -7.39 -4.65
C ILE A 36 3.74 -7.68 -3.22
N ALA A 37 4.68 -7.57 -2.28
CA ALA A 37 4.39 -7.55 -0.85
C ALA A 37 4.47 -6.12 -0.32
N PHE A 38 3.41 -5.65 0.34
CA PHE A 38 3.35 -4.36 1.01
C PHE A 38 3.32 -4.55 2.53
N PRO A 39 4.12 -3.78 3.30
CA PRO A 39 3.85 -3.57 4.72
C PRO A 39 2.69 -2.58 4.90
N ALA A 40 2.26 -2.34 6.15
CA ALA A 40 1.35 -1.25 6.49
C ALA A 40 2.04 0.11 6.30
N LEU A 41 1.92 0.69 5.10
CA LEU A 41 2.59 1.93 4.73
C LEU A 41 2.13 3.09 5.62
N GLY A 42 3.08 3.84 6.18
CA GLY A 42 2.81 4.98 7.06
C GLY A 42 2.56 4.64 8.54
N CYS A 43 2.34 3.37 8.88
CA CYS A 43 1.92 2.97 10.23
C CYS A 43 3.06 2.78 11.25
N GLY A 44 4.31 2.72 10.80
CA GLY A 44 5.49 2.60 11.67
C GLY A 44 5.83 3.92 12.37
N VAL A 45 7.02 4.46 12.11
CA VAL A 45 7.47 5.76 12.67
C VAL A 45 6.48 6.90 12.37
N GLY A 46 5.78 6.83 11.23
CA GLY A 46 4.77 7.81 10.85
C GLY A 46 3.50 7.78 11.70
N GLY A 47 3.24 6.70 12.45
CA GLY A 47 2.10 6.60 13.38
C GLY A 47 0.72 6.67 12.72
N PHE A 48 0.61 6.47 11.41
CA PHE A 48 -0.68 6.56 10.72
C PHE A 48 -1.62 5.42 11.16
N PRO A 49 -2.92 5.68 11.40
CA PRO A 49 -3.86 4.65 11.82
C PRO A 49 -3.93 3.49 10.81
N VAL A 50 -3.76 2.26 11.28
CA VAL A 50 -3.66 1.06 10.43
C VAL A 50 -4.89 0.85 9.56
N SER A 51 -6.09 0.94 10.14
CA SER A 51 -7.34 0.77 9.38
C SER A 51 -7.51 1.82 8.29
N GLU A 52 -7.08 3.06 8.53
CA GLU A 52 -7.14 4.12 7.51
C GLU A 52 -6.08 3.93 6.42
N ALA A 53 -4.86 3.54 6.78
CA ALA A 53 -3.84 3.16 5.80
C ALA A 53 -4.33 2.00 4.92
N ALA A 54 -4.95 0.98 5.51
CA ALA A 54 -5.50 -0.16 4.78
C ALA A 54 -6.54 0.26 3.73
N LYS A 55 -7.47 1.16 4.11
CA LYS A 55 -8.49 1.69 3.19
C LYS A 55 -7.85 2.43 2.03
N ILE A 56 -6.92 3.33 2.32
CA ILE A 56 -6.20 4.14 1.31
C ILE A 56 -5.45 3.22 0.35
N MET A 57 -4.63 2.31 0.89
CA MET A 57 -3.83 1.39 0.07
C MET A 57 -4.70 0.51 -0.82
N LEU A 58 -5.77 -0.08 -0.27
CA LEU A 58 -6.70 -0.92 -1.03
C LEU A 58 -7.41 -0.14 -2.14
N GLN A 59 -7.88 1.07 -1.83
CA GLN A 59 -8.53 1.93 -2.81
C GLN A 59 -7.58 2.30 -3.94
N GLU A 60 -6.33 2.66 -3.64
CA GLU A 60 -5.33 2.97 -4.65
C GLU A 60 -4.96 1.77 -5.51
N ILE A 61 -4.87 0.58 -4.93
CA ILE A 61 -4.65 -0.67 -5.67
C ILE A 61 -5.82 -0.95 -6.63
N LYS A 62 -7.06 -0.92 -6.13
CA LYS A 62 -8.27 -1.13 -6.93
C LYS A 62 -8.34 -0.11 -8.07
N ASN A 63 -8.11 1.16 -7.78
CA ASN A 63 -8.11 2.23 -8.77
C ASN A 63 -7.00 2.03 -9.81
N TYR A 64 -5.78 1.72 -9.39
CA TYR A 64 -4.67 1.52 -10.30
C TYR A 64 -4.96 0.37 -11.27
N LEU A 65 -5.38 -0.79 -10.78
CA LEU A 65 -5.66 -1.96 -11.62
C LEU A 65 -6.85 -1.72 -12.57
N LYS A 66 -7.87 -0.99 -12.13
CA LYS A 66 -9.00 -0.58 -12.98
C LYS A 66 -8.56 0.29 -14.16
N HIS A 67 -7.62 1.21 -13.94
CA HIS A 67 -7.10 2.10 -14.99
C HIS A 67 -5.97 1.48 -15.83
N ASN A 68 -5.40 0.35 -15.39
CA ASN A 68 -4.30 -0.34 -16.06
C ASN A 68 -4.65 -1.82 -16.31
N PRO A 69 -5.63 -2.13 -17.18
CA PRO A 69 -6.09 -3.50 -17.41
C PRO A 69 -5.01 -4.44 -18.01
N SER A 70 -3.95 -3.88 -18.59
CA SER A 70 -2.78 -4.62 -19.10
C SER A 70 -1.71 -4.91 -18.04
N SER A 71 -1.93 -4.50 -16.79
CA SER A 71 -0.99 -4.72 -15.68
C SER A 71 -0.60 -6.20 -15.58
N GLN A 72 0.69 -6.43 -15.31
CA GLN A 72 1.24 -7.78 -15.14
C GLN A 72 1.13 -8.28 -13.71
N ILE A 73 0.76 -7.40 -12.76
CA ILE A 73 0.56 -7.73 -11.36
C ILE A 73 -0.61 -8.71 -11.23
N LYS A 74 -0.35 -9.86 -10.62
CA LYS A 74 -1.32 -10.94 -10.37
C LYS A 74 -1.61 -11.14 -8.90
N GLU A 75 -0.68 -10.75 -8.03
CA GLU A 75 -0.80 -10.97 -6.60
C GLU A 75 -0.26 -9.79 -5.82
N ILE A 76 -1.03 -9.39 -4.80
CA ILE A 76 -0.65 -8.36 -3.84
C ILE A 76 -0.84 -8.96 -2.44
N ILE A 77 0.24 -8.96 -1.66
CA ILE A 77 0.31 -9.53 -0.33
C ILE A 77 0.49 -8.39 0.67
N PHE A 78 -0.37 -8.33 1.69
CA PHE A 78 -0.16 -7.43 2.82
C PHE A 78 0.52 -8.17 3.97
N VAL A 79 1.72 -7.72 4.34
CA VAL A 79 2.55 -8.37 5.36
C VAL A 79 2.47 -7.57 6.65
N MET A 80 1.77 -8.10 7.65
CA MET A 80 1.57 -7.46 8.95
C MET A 80 2.48 -8.12 10.00
N TYR A 81 3.12 -7.29 10.82
CA TYR A 81 4.02 -7.77 11.86
C TYR A 81 3.27 -8.26 13.11
N THR A 82 2.22 -7.54 13.50
CA THR A 82 1.44 -7.86 14.70
C THR A 82 0.09 -8.47 14.34
N GLN A 83 -0.42 -9.32 15.23
CA GLN A 83 -1.76 -9.90 15.07
C GLN A 83 -2.87 -8.84 15.08
N LYS A 84 -2.66 -7.72 15.79
CA LYS A 84 -3.59 -6.60 15.83
C LYS A 84 -3.67 -5.94 14.46
N ASP A 85 -2.52 -5.57 13.89
CA ASP A 85 -2.48 -4.92 12.57
C ASP A 85 -3.01 -5.84 11.49
N PHE A 86 -2.71 -7.15 11.58
CA PHE A 86 -3.31 -8.16 10.72
C PHE A 86 -4.84 -8.12 10.75
N LYS A 87 -5.45 -8.12 11.93
CA LYS A 87 -6.92 -8.07 12.08
C LYS A 87 -7.49 -6.77 11.53
N ASP A 88 -6.87 -5.64 11.85
CA ASP A 88 -7.32 -4.33 11.39
C ASP A 88 -7.24 -4.20 9.86
N PHE A 89 -6.19 -4.76 9.24
CA PHE A 89 -6.01 -4.75 7.78
C PHE A 89 -6.93 -5.75 7.08
N SER A 90 -7.05 -6.98 7.60
CA SER A 90 -7.93 -8.04 7.07
C SER A 90 -9.39 -7.58 7.05
N ALA A 91 -9.87 -6.94 8.12
CA ALA A 91 -11.24 -6.41 8.18
C ALA A 91 -11.57 -5.40 7.06
N VAL A 92 -10.57 -4.69 6.52
CA VAL A 92 -10.73 -3.74 5.41
C VAL A 92 -10.57 -4.40 4.05
N VAL A 93 -9.65 -5.36 3.92
CA VAL A 93 -9.39 -6.03 2.64
C VAL A 93 -10.47 -7.04 2.29
N GLU A 94 -11.08 -7.66 3.30
CA GLU A 94 -12.12 -8.67 3.15
C GLU A 94 -13.54 -8.07 3.09
N SER A 95 -13.68 -6.75 3.20
CA SER A 95 -14.96 -6.04 3.03
C SER A 95 -15.30 -5.80 1.57
#